data_AF-A0A2M8NGQ6-F1
#
_entry.id   AF-A0A2M8NGQ6-F1
#
_cell.length_a   1.000
_cell.length_b   1.000
_cell.length_c   1.000
_cell.angle_alpha   90.00
_cell.angle_beta   90.00
_cell.angle_gamma   90.00
#
_symmetry.space_group_name_H-M   'P 1'
#
loop_
_entity.id
_entity.type
_entity.pdbx_description
1 polymer ?
#
loop_
_entity_poly.entity_id
_entity_poly.type
_entity_poly.pdbx_seq_one_letter_code
_entity_poly.pdbx_strand_id
1 'polypeptide(L)'
;MAVTFDLKRWVALQLTSLHSVRQAALHREGHLVVQSWGGNLIHVHFADALPKPRAVKKVLQESTRIGIGALYLLDAALVPADGSRVAPDEMLLGLHALYKDKIYTFRRDGG
;
A
#
# COMPACT_ATOMS: atom_id res chain seq x y z
N MET A 1 -9.33 6.08 13.05
CA MET A 1 -10.38 5.06 12.79
C MET A 1 -9.78 3.98 11.90
N ALA A 2 -9.79 2.73 12.34
CA ALA A 2 -9.00 1.63 11.73
C ALA A 2 -9.38 1.35 10.27
N VAL A 3 -8.43 0.84 9.48
CA VAL A 3 -8.70 0.34 8.12
C VAL A 3 -9.70 -0.80 8.16
N THR A 4 -10.85 -0.62 7.53
CA THR A 4 -11.95 -1.60 7.56
C THR A 4 -11.69 -2.77 6.59
N PHE A 5 -12.29 -3.91 6.92
CA PHE A 5 -12.33 -5.07 6.03
C PHE A 5 -13.00 -4.73 4.69
N ASP A 6 -14.07 -3.94 4.72
CA ASP A 6 -14.83 -3.55 3.53
C ASP A 6 -14.01 -2.74 2.54
N LEU A 7 -13.17 -1.81 3.02
CA LEU A 7 -12.26 -1.06 2.14
C LEU A 7 -11.28 -2.00 1.44
N LYS A 8 -10.64 -2.92 2.18
CA LYS A 8 -9.70 -3.88 1.61
C LYS A 8 -10.38 -4.79 0.57
N ARG A 9 -11.60 -5.25 0.87
CA ARG A 9 -12.40 -6.04 -0.04
C ARG A 9 -12.79 -5.25 -1.29
N TRP A 10 -13.20 -4.00 -1.14
CA TRP A 10 -13.53 -3.12 -2.26
C TRP A 10 -12.30 -2.90 -3.16
N VAL A 11 -11.14 -2.58 -2.60
CA VAL A 11 -9.88 -2.45 -3.36
C VAL A 11 -9.54 -3.74 -4.09
N ALA A 12 -9.71 -4.91 -3.45
CA ALA A 12 -9.48 -6.20 -4.12
C ALA A 12 -10.36 -6.39 -5.37
N LEU A 13 -11.63 -5.99 -5.28
CA LEU A 13 -12.55 -6.04 -6.42
C LEU A 13 -12.13 -5.07 -7.53
N GLN A 14 -11.73 -3.84 -7.17
CA GLN A 14 -11.24 -2.86 -8.14
C GLN A 14 -9.98 -3.38 -8.85
N LEU A 15 -9.01 -3.90 -8.10
CA LEU A 15 -7.78 -4.45 -8.67
C LEU A 15 -8.05 -5.66 -9.58
N THR A 16 -8.99 -6.53 -9.20
CA THR A 16 -9.36 -7.71 -10.01
C THR A 16 -10.00 -7.32 -11.34
N SER A 17 -10.64 -6.15 -11.44
CA SER A 17 -11.20 -5.66 -12.71
C SER A 17 -10.14 -5.16 -13.71
N LEU A 18 -8.87 -5.00 -13.30
CA LEU A 18 -7.80 -4.55 -14.18
C LEU A 18 -7.33 -5.69 -15.08
N HIS A 19 -7.21 -5.45 -16.39
CA HIS A 19 -6.75 -6.46 -17.36
C HIS A 19 -5.35 -7.03 -17.08
N SER A 20 -4.49 -6.28 -16.39
CA SER A 20 -3.14 -6.72 -16.00
C SER A 20 -3.13 -7.61 -14.76
N VAL A 21 -4.23 -7.66 -14.01
CA VAL A 21 -4.37 -8.43 -12.78
C VAL A 21 -5.06 -9.74 -13.09
N ARG A 22 -4.47 -10.83 -12.60
CA ARG A 22 -5.05 -12.18 -12.66
C ARG A 22 -5.98 -12.41 -11.48
N GLN A 23 -5.56 -12.02 -10.29
CA GLN A 23 -6.34 -12.13 -9.06
C GLN A 23 -5.85 -11.13 -8.02
N ALA A 24 -6.75 -10.67 -7.16
CA ALA A 24 -6.42 -9.95 -5.95
C ALA A 24 -7.27 -10.49 -4.78
N ALA A 25 -6.62 -10.81 -3.66
CA ALA A 25 -7.29 -11.42 -2.51
C ALA A 25 -6.70 -10.94 -1.18
N LEU A 26 -7.52 -10.97 -0.12
CA LEU A 26 -7.09 -10.74 1.25
C LEU A 26 -6.27 -11.92 1.76
N HIS A 27 -5.06 -11.64 2.25
CA HIS A 27 -4.23 -12.58 2.96
C HIS A 27 -4.66 -12.70 4.42
N ARG A 28 -4.31 -13.83 5.07
CA ARG A 28 -4.62 -14.09 6.49
C ARG A 28 -4.03 -13.04 7.44
N GLU A 29 -2.91 -12.43 7.03
CA GLU A 29 -2.24 -11.36 7.78
C GLU A 29 -2.86 -9.97 7.54
N GLY A 30 -3.99 -9.89 6.82
CA GLY A 30 -4.76 -8.67 6.68
C GLY A 30 -4.26 -7.66 5.64
N HIS A 31 -3.31 -8.03 4.79
CA HIS A 31 -2.92 -7.29 3.59
C HIS A 31 -3.53 -7.91 2.33
N LEU A 32 -3.48 -7.22 1.19
CA LEU A 32 -3.89 -7.80 -0.10
C LEU A 32 -2.70 -8.41 -0.82
N VAL A 33 -2.92 -9.54 -1.49
CA VAL A 33 -1.97 -10.12 -2.44
C VAL A 33 -2.58 -9.99 -3.82
N VAL A 34 -1.85 -9.32 -4.70
CA VAL A 34 -2.22 -9.08 -6.10
C VAL A 34 -1.28 -9.87 -6.97
N GLN A 35 -1.83 -10.73 -7.83
CA GLN A 35 -1.07 -11.46 -8.82
C GLN A 35 -1.36 -10.88 -10.20
N SER A 36 -0.32 -10.56 -10.96
CA SER A 36 -0.44 -10.17 -12.36
C SER A 36 -0.37 -11.39 -13.28
N TRP A 37 -0.85 -11.23 -14.52
CA TRP A 37 -0.67 -12.25 -15.57
C TRP A 37 0.80 -12.47 -15.94
N GLY A 38 1.65 -11.46 -15.76
CA GLY A 38 3.10 -11.56 -15.94
C GLY A 38 3.82 -12.30 -14.81
N GLY A 39 3.10 -12.89 -13.86
CA GLY A 39 3.68 -13.68 -12.77
C GLY A 39 4.17 -12.85 -11.57
N ASN A 40 4.03 -11.53 -11.60
CA ASN A 40 4.42 -10.68 -10.48
C ASN A 40 3.40 -10.83 -9.34
N LEU A 41 3.92 -10.85 -8.11
CA LEU A 41 3.12 -10.78 -6.89
C LEU A 41 3.39 -9.44 -6.20
N ILE A 42 2.33 -8.76 -5.76
CA ILE A 42 2.41 -7.49 -5.04
C ILE A 42 1.60 -7.59 -3.76
N HIS A 43 2.24 -7.36 -2.63
CA HIS A 43 1.60 -7.28 -1.32
C HIS A 43 1.21 -5.84 -1.05
N VAL A 44 -0.08 -5.55 -0.95
CA VAL A 44 -0.60 -4.20 -0.68
C VAL A 44 -0.99 -4.11 0.79
N HIS A 45 -0.21 -3.34 1.54
CA HIS A 45 -0.38 -3.07 2.95
C HIS A 45 -1.13 -1.74 3.13
N PHE A 46 -2.17 -1.75 3.95
CA PHE A 46 -2.94 -0.54 4.27
C PHE A 46 -2.44 0.03 5.58
N ALA A 47 -2.13 1.32 5.59
CA ALA A 47 -1.56 1.99 6.76
C ALA A 47 -2.43 3.17 7.17
N ASP A 48 -2.98 3.11 8.38
CA ASP A 48 -3.69 4.20 9.08
C ASP A 48 -2.76 5.01 10.00
N ALA A 49 -1.51 4.58 10.14
CA ALA A 49 -0.41 5.33 10.71
C ALA A 49 0.87 5.06 9.91
N LEU A 50 1.84 5.97 9.97
CA LEU A 50 3.13 5.75 9.30
C LEU A 50 3.81 4.50 9.86
N PRO A 51 4.18 3.53 9.01
CA PRO A 51 4.78 2.29 9.47
C PRO A 51 6.18 2.58 10.02
N LYS A 52 6.57 1.90 11.11
CA LYS A 52 7.92 2.05 11.64
C LYS A 52 8.95 1.54 10.61
N PRO A 53 10.12 2.20 10.43
CA PRO A 53 11.13 1.77 9.46
C PRO A 53 11.54 0.30 9.59
N ARG A 54 11.61 -0.21 10.83
CA ARG A 54 11.92 -1.63 11.10
C ARG A 54 10.88 -2.60 10.52
N ALA A 55 9.60 -2.24 10.58
CA ALA A 55 8.51 -3.04 10.02
C ALA A 55 8.58 -3.04 8.48
N VAL A 56 8.80 -1.87 7.87
CA VAL A 56 8.97 -1.74 6.42
C VAL A 56 10.16 -2.55 5.93
N LYS A 57 11.31 -2.44 6.61
CA LYS A 57 12.51 -3.22 6.28
C LYS A 57 12.23 -4.73 6.32
N LYS A 58 11.53 -5.21 7.35
CA LYS A 58 11.18 -6.63 7.49
C LYS A 58 10.33 -7.10 6.29
N VAL A 59 9.25 -6.37 5.98
CA VAL A 59 8.38 -6.68 4.84
C VAL A 59 9.16 -6.69 3.53
N LEU A 60 10.00 -5.67 3.29
CA LEU A 60 10.82 -5.63 2.08
C LEU A 60 11.79 -6.80 1.98
N GLN A 61 12.43 -7.20 3.06
CA GLN A 61 13.33 -8.37 3.07
C GLN A 61 12.60 -9.68 2.79
N GLU A 62 11.38 -9.83 3.30
CA GLU A 62 10.54 -11.01 3.08
C GLU A 62 10.02 -11.06 1.63
N SER A 63 9.57 -9.93 1.08
CA SER A 63 9.02 -9.86 -0.27
C SER A 63 10.11 -9.95 -1.36
N THR A 64 11.26 -9.29 -1.17
CA THR A 64 12.33 -9.23 -2.19
C THR A 64 13.05 -10.55 -2.43
N ARG A 65 13.14 -11.45 -1.43
CA ARG A 65 13.77 -12.78 -1.59
C ARG A 65 13.06 -13.68 -2.62
N ILE A 66 11.81 -13.36 -2.97
CA ILE A 66 10.96 -14.18 -3.84
C ILE A 66 10.48 -13.36 -5.05
N GLY A 67 11.04 -12.16 -5.29
CA GLY A 67 10.60 -11.29 -6.39
C GLY A 67 9.20 -10.70 -6.20
N ILE A 68 8.70 -10.68 -4.96
CA ILE A 68 7.40 -10.11 -4.59
C ILE A 68 7.59 -8.63 -4.29
N GLY A 69 6.76 -7.76 -4.87
CA GLY A 69 6.72 -6.34 -4.55
C GLY A 69 5.91 -6.08 -3.27
N ALA A 70 6.28 -5.07 -2.49
CA ALA A 70 5.46 -4.59 -1.37
C ALA A 70 5.06 -3.14 -1.61
N LEU A 71 3.77 -2.84 -1.49
CA LEU A 71 3.18 -1.52 -1.68
C LEU A 71 2.47 -1.09 -0.40
N TYR A 72 2.76 0.11 0.10
CA TYR A 72 1.99 0.73 1.18
C TYR A 72 0.97 1.71 0.60
N LEU A 73 -0.31 1.48 0.89
CA LEU A 73 -1.42 2.39 0.63
C LEU A 73 -1.73 3.14 1.93
N LEU A 74 -1.38 4.42 1.97
CA LEU A 74 -1.48 5.25 3.17
C LEU A 74 -2.85 5.93 3.26
N ASP A 75 -3.35 6.15 4.46
CA ASP A 75 -4.47 7.07 4.66
C ASP A 75 -4.05 8.48 4.20
N ALA A 76 -4.88 9.14 3.40
CA ALA A 76 -4.61 10.48 2.89
C ALA A 76 -4.40 11.53 4.00
N ALA A 77 -4.90 11.30 5.21
CA ALA A 77 -4.63 12.16 6.37
C ALA A 77 -3.18 12.09 6.87
N LEU A 78 -2.40 11.07 6.45
CA LEU A 78 -0.99 10.91 6.83
C LEU A 78 -0.03 11.67 5.91
N VAL A 79 -0.51 12.16 4.76
CA VAL A 79 0.29 12.96 3.85
C VAL A 79 -0.06 14.43 3.99
N PRO A 80 0.89 15.35 3.74
CA PRO A 80 0.59 16.77 3.72
C PRO A 80 -0.52 17.08 2.72
N ALA A 81 -1.38 18.05 3.05
CA ALA A 81 -2.39 18.53 2.12
C ALA A 81 -1.72 19.08 0.86
N ASP A 82 -2.41 18.99 -0.28
CA ASP A 82 -1.88 19.48 -1.54
C ASP A 82 -1.55 20.99 -1.44
N GLY A 83 -0.41 21.38 -2.01
CA GLY A 83 0.14 22.74 -1.92
C GLY A 83 0.71 23.15 -0.55
N SER A 84 0.60 22.32 0.49
CA SER A 84 1.18 22.63 1.80
C SER A 84 2.71 22.49 1.79
N ARG A 85 3.40 23.43 2.44
CA ARG A 85 4.84 23.37 2.66
C ARG A 85 5.09 22.97 4.11
N VAL A 86 5.47 21.72 4.31
CA VAL A 86 5.84 21.17 5.62
C VAL A 86 7.15 20.42 5.48
N ALA A 87 7.88 20.25 6.58
CA ALA A 87 8.96 19.28 6.62
C ALA A 87 8.33 17.88 6.60
N PRO A 88 8.52 17.08 5.52
CA PRO A 88 7.91 15.76 5.44
C PRO A 88 8.57 14.81 6.44
N ASP A 89 7.77 13.90 7.00
CA ASP A 89 8.27 12.84 7.87
C ASP A 89 9.31 11.96 7.14
N GLU A 90 10.35 11.52 7.86
CA GLU A 90 11.44 10.71 7.29
C GLU A 90 10.92 9.42 6.65
N MET A 91 9.89 8.80 7.23
CA MET A 91 9.28 7.60 6.69
C MET A 91 8.52 7.89 5.38
N LEU A 92 7.86 9.04 5.27
CA LEU A 92 7.20 9.45 4.02
C LEU A 92 8.23 9.64 2.90
N LEU A 93 9.36 10.28 3.20
CA LEU A 93 10.48 10.40 2.26
C LEU A 93 11.02 9.02 1.86
N GLY A 94 11.15 8.10 2.82
CA GLY A 94 11.58 6.74 2.57
C GLY A 94 10.63 5.98 1.64
N LEU A 95 9.32 6.06 1.86
CA LEU A 95 8.31 5.44 0.98
C LEU A 95 8.29 6.08 -0.41
N HIS A 96 8.41 7.41 -0.49
CA HIS A 96 8.51 8.14 -1.75
C HIS A 96 9.71 7.66 -2.58
N ALA A 97 10.89 7.58 -1.97
CA ALA A 97 12.10 7.09 -2.63
C ALA A 97 11.97 5.61 -3.05
N LEU A 98 11.34 4.77 -2.22
CA LEU A 98 11.11 3.36 -2.50
C LEU A 98 10.20 3.14 -3.72
N TYR A 99 9.25 4.05 -3.95
CA TYR A 99 8.22 3.92 -4.98
C TYR A 99 8.42 4.83 -6.19
N LYS A 100 9.68 5.17 -6.50
CA LYS A 100 10.04 6.01 -7.67
C LYS A 100 9.30 7.33 -7.66
N ASP A 101 9.40 8.04 -6.55
CA ASP A 101 8.83 9.37 -6.34
C ASP A 101 7.31 9.41 -6.35
N LYS A 102 6.68 8.32 -5.86
CA LYS A 102 5.23 8.21 -5.74
C LYS A 102 4.84 7.83 -4.32
N ILE A 103 3.72 8.38 -3.86
CA ILE A 103 3.05 7.93 -2.65
C ILE A 103 1.62 7.57 -3.06
N TYR A 104 1.19 6.38 -2.66
CA TYR A 104 -0.16 5.91 -2.94
C TYR A 104 -1.01 6.08 -1.69
N THR A 105 -2.10 6.82 -1.83
CA THR A 105 -3.00 7.13 -0.73
C THR A 105 -4.41 6.63 -1.04
N PHE A 106 -5.18 6.38 0.02
CA PHE A 106 -6.62 6.21 -0.07
C PHE A 106 -7.30 7.29 0.76
N ARG A 107 -8.44 7.76 0.26
CA ARG A 107 -9.38 8.57 1.04
C ARG A 107 -10.64 7.74 1.22
N ARG A 108 -11.20 7.80 2.42
CA ARG A 108 -12.57 7.37 2.64
C ARG A 108 -13.40 8.61 2.40
N ASP A 109 -14.15 8.65 1.31
CA ASP A 109 -15.18 9.67 1.17
C ASP A 109 -16.17 9.41 2.32
N GLY A 110 -16.19 10.33 3.28
CA GLY A 110 -17.17 10.29 4.35
C GLY A 110 -18.55 10.41 3.71
N GLY A 111 -19.45 9.49 4.05
CA GLY A 111 -20.88 9.78 3.97
C GLY A 111 -21.25 10.87 4.97
#